data_AF-A0AAU2L644-F1
#
_entry.id   AF-A0AAU2L644-F1
#
_cell.length_a   1.000
_cell.length_b   1.000
_cell.length_c   1.000
_cell.angle_alpha   90.00
_cell.angle_beta   90.00
_cell.angle_gamma   90.00
#
_symmetry.space_group_name_H-M   'P 1'
#
loop_
_entity.id
_entity.type
_entity.pdbx_description
1 polymer ?
#
loop_
_entity_poly.entity_id
_entity_poly.type
_entity_poly.pdbx_seq_one_letter_code
_entity_poly.pdbx_strand_id
1 'polypeptide(L)'
;MPDHREHVATDPNGRVTPLDSHVRLAAPDRRDPPPLVRRSYNYDRGSGDSGLIFSCFQRDLATGFEAVQKRLEGEAMAKYILTTGGGYFFVPPPGDAWIDGLFAQATGNA
;
A
#
# COMPACT_ATOMS: atom_id res chain seq x y z
N MET A 1 12.35 26.52 8.68
CA MET A 1 11.04 25.82 8.59
C MET A 1 10.93 24.92 9.80
N PRO A 2 9.88 25.00 10.62
CA PRO A 2 9.71 24.09 11.75
C PRO A 2 9.57 22.66 11.22
N ASP A 3 10.32 21.76 11.83
CA ASP A 3 10.33 20.32 11.60
C ASP A 3 8.92 19.73 11.76
N HIS A 4 8.44 18.94 10.78
CA HIS A 4 7.12 18.28 10.77
C HIS A 4 7.11 16.90 11.46
N ARG A 5 8.11 16.60 12.29
CA ARG A 5 8.24 15.31 12.98
C ARG A 5 7.33 15.21 14.19
N GLU A 6 6.70 14.04 14.29
CA GLU A 6 5.97 13.48 15.44
C GLU A 6 4.65 14.16 15.86
N HIS A 7 3.68 14.27 14.94
CA HIS A 7 2.32 14.65 15.33
C HIS A 7 1.48 13.49 15.90
N VAL A 8 1.68 12.24 15.46
CA VAL A 8 0.78 11.13 15.86
C VAL A 8 1.00 10.68 17.30
N ALA A 9 2.26 10.50 17.71
CA ALA A 9 2.61 10.10 19.08
C ALA A 9 2.28 11.20 20.12
N THR A 10 2.33 12.47 19.70
CA THR A 10 2.01 13.62 20.55
C THR A 10 0.53 14.02 20.49
N ASP A 11 -0.27 13.39 19.62
CA ASP A 11 -1.72 13.62 19.45
C ASP A 11 -2.52 12.31 19.62
N PRO A 12 -2.56 11.75 20.86
CA PRO A 12 -3.23 10.47 21.11
C PRO A 12 -4.76 10.55 20.87
N ASN A 13 -5.34 11.75 21.01
CA ASN A 13 -6.77 11.98 20.86
C ASN A 13 -7.18 12.40 19.42
N GLY A 14 -6.22 12.55 18.50
CA GLY A 14 -6.50 12.90 17.11
C GLY A 14 -7.05 14.31 16.91
N ARG A 15 -6.65 15.28 17.73
CA ARG A 15 -7.09 16.69 17.65
C ARG A 15 -6.48 17.43 16.47
N VAL A 16 -5.27 17.06 16.05
CA VAL A 16 -4.54 17.65 14.92
C VAL A 16 -4.60 16.73 13.73
N THR A 17 -4.33 15.44 13.94
CA THR A 17 -4.41 14.39 12.92
C THR A 17 -5.52 13.42 13.31
N PRO A 18 -6.72 13.52 12.71
CA PRO A 18 -7.88 12.69 13.06
C PRO A 18 -7.55 11.20 13.12
N LEU A 19 -8.18 10.48 14.05
CA LEU A 19 -7.94 9.05 14.27
C LEU A 19 -8.24 8.21 13.03
N ASP A 20 -9.20 8.64 12.21
CA ASP A 20 -9.65 8.04 10.97
C ASP A 20 -8.96 8.60 9.70
N SER A 21 -7.93 9.43 9.88
CA SER A 21 -7.21 10.00 8.74
C SER A 21 -6.36 8.94 8.02
N HIS A 22 -6.43 8.94 6.69
CA HIS A 22 -5.74 7.99 5.81
C HIS A 22 -4.26 7.80 6.19
N VAL A 23 -3.53 8.91 6.32
CA VAL A 23 -2.10 8.88 6.62
C VAL A 23 -1.77 8.28 7.98
N ARG A 24 -2.65 8.46 8.98
CA ARG A 24 -2.48 7.93 10.34
C ARG A 24 -2.78 6.44 10.38
N LEU A 25 -3.85 6.00 9.73
CA LEU A 25 -4.21 4.58 9.65
C LEU A 25 -3.20 3.79 8.81
N ALA A 26 -2.72 4.35 7.69
CA ALA A 26 -1.76 3.69 6.83
C ALA A 26 -0.41 3.47 7.51
N ALA A 27 0.10 4.46 8.24
CA ALA A 27 1.37 4.41 8.96
C ALA A 27 1.23 4.97 10.39
N PRO A 28 0.69 4.18 11.34
CA PRO A 28 0.43 4.63 12.71
C PRO A 28 1.71 5.01 13.48
N ASP A 29 2.80 4.27 13.29
CA ASP A 29 4.14 4.66 13.75
C ASP A 29 4.98 5.06 12.53
N ARG A 30 5.47 6.30 12.50
CA ARG A 30 6.32 6.79 11.41
C ARG A 30 7.77 6.33 11.51
N ARG A 31 8.19 5.84 12.68
CA ARG A 31 9.53 5.27 12.90
C ARG A 31 9.60 3.82 12.43
N ASP A 32 8.45 3.17 12.31
CA ASP A 32 8.29 1.83 11.74
C ASP A 32 7.23 1.85 10.64
N PRO A 33 7.53 2.52 9.50
CA PRO A 33 6.59 2.60 8.40
C PRO A 33 6.38 1.20 7.78
N PRO A 34 5.19 0.94 7.22
CA PRO A 34 4.95 -0.31 6.50
C PRO A 34 6.02 -0.59 5.44
N PRO A 35 6.46 -1.84 5.25
CA PRO A 35 7.54 -2.23 4.32
C PRO A 35 7.05 -2.25 2.86
N LEU A 36 6.46 -1.14 2.40
CA LEU A 36 5.90 -0.98 1.06
C LEU A 36 6.38 0.31 0.41
N VAL A 37 6.70 0.24 -0.88
CA VAL A 37 7.07 1.38 -1.71
C VAL A 37 5.93 1.67 -2.68
N ARG A 38 5.32 2.86 -2.59
CA ARG A 38 4.25 3.29 -3.50
C ARG A 38 4.85 3.97 -4.73
N ARG A 39 4.46 3.52 -5.93
CA ARG A 39 4.85 4.08 -7.24
C ARG A 39 3.64 4.15 -8.16
N SER A 40 2.66 4.94 -7.72
CA SER A 40 1.36 5.08 -8.36
C SER A 40 1.34 6.15 -9.45
N TYR A 41 0.31 6.13 -10.30
CA TYR A 41 0.10 7.08 -11.39
C TYR A 41 -1.33 7.61 -11.38
N ASN A 42 -1.53 8.88 -11.69
CA ASN A 42 -2.87 9.41 -11.93
C ASN A 42 -3.36 8.97 -13.30
N TYR A 43 -4.68 8.77 -13.42
CA TYR A 43 -5.33 8.53 -14.71
C TYR A 43 -6.52 9.48 -14.90
N ASP A 44 -6.81 9.77 -16.16
CA ASP A 44 -8.02 10.47 -16.59
C ASP A 44 -8.48 9.87 -17.92
N ARG A 45 -9.69 9.31 -17.95
CA ARG A 45 -10.33 8.75 -19.16
C ARG A 45 -11.43 9.64 -19.72
N GLY A 46 -11.62 10.83 -19.16
CA GLY A 46 -12.72 11.75 -19.49
C GLY A 46 -14.04 11.35 -18.82
N SER A 47 -15.06 12.18 -19.02
CA SER A 47 -16.43 11.95 -18.52
C SER A 47 -16.54 11.75 -16.99
N GLY A 48 -15.61 12.34 -16.24
CA GLY A 48 -15.55 12.21 -14.78
C GLY A 48 -14.88 10.93 -14.28
N ASP A 49 -14.38 10.08 -15.17
CA ASP A 49 -13.62 8.89 -14.79
C ASP A 49 -12.12 9.21 -14.72
N SER A 50 -11.73 9.65 -13.53
CA SER A 50 -10.35 9.98 -13.19
C SER A 50 -10.04 9.42 -11.81
N GLY A 51 -8.77 9.17 -11.55
CA GLY A 51 -8.37 8.58 -10.27
C GLY A 51 -6.90 8.20 -10.22
N LEU A 52 -6.62 7.15 -9.45
CA LEU A 52 -5.26 6.68 -9.18
C LEU A 52 -5.12 5.22 -9.60
N ILE A 53 -4.15 4.95 -10.47
CA ILE A 53 -3.57 3.61 -10.64
C ILE A 53 -2.62 3.41 -9.47
N PHE A 54 -3.15 2.84 -8.40
CA PHE A 54 -2.34 2.51 -7.23
C PHE A 54 -1.41 1.33 -7.55
N SER A 55 -0.09 1.54 -7.42
CA SER A 55 0.91 0.50 -7.58
C SER A 55 1.91 0.58 -6.45
N CYS A 56 2.24 -0.57 -5.86
CA CYS A 56 3.21 -0.66 -4.79
C CYS A 56 4.05 -1.95 -4.89
N PHE A 57 5.25 -1.89 -4.32
CA PHE A 57 6.21 -2.98 -4.28
C PHE A 57 6.55 -3.28 -2.82
N GLN A 58 6.64 -4.56 -2.50
CA GLN A 58 6.97 -5.06 -1.16
C GLN A 58 7.58 -6.45 -1.27
N ARG A 59 8.29 -6.87 -0.23
CA ARG A 59 8.85 -8.23 -0.15
C ARG A 59 7.80 -9.26 0.24
N ASP A 60 6.84 -8.86 1.07
CA ASP A 60 5.80 -9.72 1.63
C ASP A 60 4.46 -8.94 1.62
N LEU A 61 3.45 -9.53 0.99
CA LEU A 61 2.12 -8.93 0.83
C LEU A 61 1.40 -8.80 2.18
N ALA A 62 1.54 -9.80 3.05
CA ALA A 62 0.81 -9.88 4.32
C ALA A 62 1.24 -8.76 5.27
N THR A 63 2.54 -8.45 5.31
CA THR A 63 3.12 -7.39 6.15
C THR A 63 3.10 -6.01 5.50
N GLY A 64 2.98 -5.94 4.17
CA GLY A 64 2.88 -4.70 3.41
C GLY A 64 1.42 -4.27 3.17
N PHE A 65 0.99 -4.39 1.92
CA PHE A 65 -0.27 -3.86 1.40
C PHE A 65 -1.49 -4.43 2.13
N GLU A 66 -1.53 -5.72 2.43
CA GLU A 66 -2.69 -6.33 3.10
C GLU A 66 -2.86 -5.79 4.53
N ALA A 67 -1.76 -5.70 5.28
CA ALA A 67 -1.79 -5.10 6.62
C ALA A 67 -2.22 -3.63 6.59
N VAL A 68 -1.75 -2.86 5.60
CA VAL A 68 -2.15 -1.45 5.45
C VAL A 68 -3.60 -1.32 5.03
N GLN A 69 -4.06 -2.09 4.05
CA GLN A 69 -5.44 -2.04 3.57
C GLN A 69 -6.43 -2.41 4.68
N LYS A 70 -6.09 -3.41 5.51
CA LYS A 70 -6.87 -3.77 6.69
C LYS A 70 -6.96 -2.64 7.72
N ARG A 71 -5.89 -1.87 7.92
CA ARG A 71 -5.91 -0.69 8.81
C ARG A 71 -6.76 0.46 8.25
N LEU A 72 -6.88 0.56 6.92
CA LEU A 72 -7.66 1.59 6.24
C LEU A 72 -9.16 1.27 6.20
N GLU A 73 -9.61 0.14 6.76
CA GLU A 73 -11.02 -0.15 6.94
C GLU A 73 -11.69 0.97 7.76
N GLY A 74 -12.71 1.61 7.17
CA GLY A 74 -13.46 2.69 7.83
C GLY A 74 -12.80 4.08 7.78
N GLU A 75 -11.75 4.26 6.99
CA GLU A 75 -11.08 5.56 6.88
C GLU A 75 -11.98 6.69 6.30
N ALA A 76 -11.65 7.94 6.65
CA ALA A 76 -12.39 9.11 6.18
C ALA A 76 -12.34 9.29 4.65
N MET A 77 -11.28 8.79 3.99
CA MET A 77 -11.08 8.94 2.54
C MET A 77 -11.95 7.98 1.71
N ALA A 78 -12.39 6.86 2.30
CA ALA A 78 -13.11 5.80 1.59
C ALA A 78 -14.38 6.29 0.89
N LYS A 79 -15.01 7.37 1.38
CA LYS A 79 -16.20 7.97 0.76
C LYS A 79 -15.96 8.71 -0.56
N TYR A 80 -14.70 8.94 -0.92
CA TYR A 80 -14.32 9.69 -2.13
C TYR A 80 -13.65 8.82 -3.19
N ILE A 81 -13.41 7.55 -2.90
CA ILE A 81 -12.68 6.63 -3.77
C ILE A 81 -13.50 5.36 -3.97
N LEU A 82 -13.36 4.76 -5.13
CA LEU A 82 -13.92 3.44 -5.42
C LEU A 82 -12.83 2.60 -6.08
N THR A 83 -12.47 1.49 -5.45
CA THR A 83 -11.57 0.51 -6.06
C THR A 83 -12.35 -0.28 -7.11
N THR A 84 -12.10 0.00 -8.38
CA THR A 84 -12.81 -0.63 -9.51
C THR A 84 -12.14 -1.89 -10.03
N GLY A 85 -10.87 -2.13 -9.67
CA GLY A 85 -10.12 -3.31 -10.07
C GLY A 85 -8.67 -3.28 -9.56
N GLY A 86 -7.96 -4.38 -9.77
CA GLY A 86 -6.57 -4.55 -9.37
C GLY A 86 -6.12 -6.01 -9.41
N GLY A 87 -4.91 -6.27 -8.93
CA GLY A 87 -4.38 -7.62 -8.83
C GLY A 87 -3.04 -7.66 -8.10
N TYR A 88 -2.65 -8.85 -7.67
CA TYR A 88 -1.33 -9.13 -7.13
C TYR A 88 -0.48 -9.81 -8.19
N PHE A 89 0.75 -9.32 -8.33
CA PHE A 89 1.70 -9.79 -9.31
C PHE A 89 3.05 -9.99 -8.64
N PHE A 90 3.71 -11.09 -8.99
CA PHE A 90 5.09 -11.32 -8.61
C PHE A 90 6.01 -10.66 -9.65
N VAL A 91 6.93 -9.82 -9.18
CA VAL A 91 7.97 -9.23 -10.03
C VAL A 91 9.23 -10.08 -9.87
N PRO A 92 9.62 -10.84 -10.89
CA PRO A 92 10.77 -11.72 -10.78
C PRO A 92 12.08 -10.91 -10.71
N PRO A 93 13.16 -11.53 -10.19
CA PRO A 93 14.50 -10.96 -10.34
C PRO A 93 14.86 -10.85 -11.83
N PRO A 94 15.83 -10.00 -12.19
CA PRO A 94 16.26 -9.85 -13.58
C PRO A 94 16.87 -11.14 -14.13
N GLY A 95 16.69 -11.36 -15.44
CA GLY A 95 17.15 -12.57 -16.15
C GLY A 95 16.18 -13.76 -16.00
N ASP A 96 16.61 -14.91 -16.51
CA ASP A 96 15.73 -16.09 -16.65
C ASP A 96 15.94 -17.15 -15.56
N ALA A 97 16.92 -16.98 -14.67
CA ALA A 97 17.27 -17.99 -13.66
C ALA A 97 16.14 -18.33 -12.67
N TRP A 98 15.17 -17.42 -12.47
CA TRP A 98 14.00 -17.68 -11.63
C TRP A 98 13.00 -18.63 -12.29
N ILE A 99 13.03 -18.74 -13.63
CA ILE A 99 12.15 -19.62 -14.41
C ILE A 99 12.49 -21.08 -14.10
N ASP A 100 13.77 -21.41 -14.05
CA ASP A 100 14.25 -22.74 -13.67
C ASP A 100 13.78 -23.10 -12.26
N GLY A 101 13.87 -22.16 -11.31
CA GLY A 101 13.37 -22.34 -9.94
C GLY A 101 11.85 -22.55 -9.87
N LEU A 102 11.08 -21.85 -10.71
CA LEU A 102 9.62 -21.99 -10.77
C LEU A 102 9.21 -23.37 -11.30
N PHE A 103 9.83 -23.85 -12.38
CA PHE A 103 9.48 -25.14 -12.98
C PHE A 103 10.10 -26.34 -12.26
N ALA A 104 11.23 -26.17 -11.58
CA ALA A 104 11.78 -27.21 -10.69
C ALA A 104 10.85 -27.49 -9.50
N GLN A 105 10.19 -26.47 -8.95
CA GLN A 105 9.18 -26.67 -7.89
C GLN A 105 7.89 -27.29 -8.43
N ALA A 106 7.51 -27.02 -9.68
CA ALA A 106 6.32 -27.59 -10.32
C ALA A 106 6.46 -29.09 -10.66
N THR A 107 7.69 -29.61 -10.72
CA THR A 107 7.99 -31.01 -11.09
C THR A 107 8.39 -31.88 -9.89
N GLY A 108 8.39 -31.33 -8.66
CA GLY A 108 8.74 -32.04 -7.42
C GLY A 108 7.51 -32.41 -6.57
N ASN A 109 7.26 -33.72 -6.45
CA ASN A 109 6.28 -34.45 -5.61
C ASN A 109 4.79 -34.47 -6.05
N ALA A 110 4.48 -35.48 -6.85
CA ALA A 110 3.50 -36.50 -6.45
C ALA A 110 4.27 -37.72 -5.89
#